data_AF-A0A699T3B7-F1
#
_entry.id   AF-A0A699T3B7-F1
#
_cell.length_a   1.000
_cell.length_b   1.000
_cell.length_c   1.000
_cell.angle_alpha   90.00
_cell.angle_beta   90.00
_cell.angle_gamma   90.00
#
_symmetry.space_group_name_H-M   'P 1'
#
loop_
_entity.id
_entity.type
_entity.pdbx_description
1 polymer ?
#
loop_
_entity_poly.entity_id
_entity_poly.type
_entity_poly.pdbx_seq_one_letter_code
_entity_poly.pdbx_strand_id
1 'polypeptide(L)'
;HLCSACAMGKSTKKTYKPKSEDTKQEKLYVLHIDLCGPMLVESINGKKYILVIVDDYSRFTWSDVSKQTIGLSLLIKRCGIILKRLASLMKHQLHAHHSRMGSLKDVTVH
;
A
#
# COMPACT_ATOMS: atom_id res chain seq x y z
N HIS A 1 -36.66 0.74 37.67
CA HIS A 1 -36.89 -0.19 36.55
C HIS A 1 -35.91 0.12 35.42
N LEU A 2 -35.16 -0.88 34.96
CA LEU A 2 -34.28 -0.77 33.78
C LEU A 2 -35.15 -0.91 32.52
N CYS A 3 -35.09 0.07 31.61
CA CYS A 3 -35.89 0.02 30.37
C CYS A 3 -35.34 -1.06 29.43
N SER A 4 -36.19 -2.03 29.06
CA SER A 4 -35.84 -3.15 28.18
C SER A 4 -35.42 -2.68 26.78
N ALA A 5 -36.14 -1.72 26.20
CA ALA A 5 -35.79 -1.14 24.90
C ALA A 5 -34.42 -0.44 24.92
N CYS A 6 -34.09 0.27 26.01
CA CYS A 6 -32.79 0.91 26.17
C CYS A 6 -31.66 -0.10 26.39
N ALA A 7 -31.92 -1.23 27.04
CA ALA A 7 -30.94 -2.29 27.21
C ALA A 7 -30.62 -3.00 25.88
N MET A 8 -31.63 -3.23 25.04
CA MET A 8 -31.47 -3.83 23.71
C MET A 8 -30.79 -2.90 22.70
N GLY A 9 -31.03 -1.58 22.79
CA GLY A 9 -30.41 -0.58 21.92
C GLY A 9 -28.96 -0.22 22.28
N LYS A 10 -28.48 -0.61 23.47
CA LYS A 10 -27.09 -0.37 23.88
C LYS A 10 -26.16 -1.41 23.27
N SER A 11 -25.47 -1.02 22.20
CA SER A 11 -24.30 -1.75 21.73
C SER A 11 -23.10 -1.41 22.62
N THR A 12 -22.53 -2.40 23.29
CA THR A 12 -21.26 -2.25 24.01
C THR A 12 -20.11 -2.34 23.01
N LYS A 13 -19.26 -1.31 22.96
CA LYS A 13 -18.02 -1.33 22.17
C LYS A 13 -17.13 -2.46 22.71
N LYS A 14 -16.89 -3.50 21.89
CA LYS A 14 -15.91 -4.53 22.24
C LYS A 14 -14.51 -3.91 22.25
N THR A 15 -13.71 -4.27 23.25
CA THR A 15 -12.30 -3.88 23.32
C THR A 15 -11.56 -4.55 22.15
N TYR A 16 -10.91 -3.74 21.31
CA TYR A 16 -10.07 -4.26 20.23
C TYR A 16 -8.74 -4.73 20.83
N LYS A 17 -8.30 -5.94 20.50
CA LYS A 17 -6.95 -6.39 20.88
C LYS A 17 -5.94 -5.56 20.07
N PRO A 18 -4.89 -4.99 20.69
CA PRO A 18 -3.79 -4.39 19.93
C PRO A 18 -3.27 -5.41 18.91
N LYS A 19 -3.02 -4.97 17.68
CA LYS A 19 -2.28 -5.82 16.73
C LYS A 19 -0.91 -6.10 17.33
N SER A 20 -0.48 -7.35 17.27
CA SER A 20 0.92 -7.70 17.56
C SER A 20 1.81 -6.95 16.57
N GLU A 21 2.82 -6.24 17.06
CA GLU A 21 3.88 -5.73 16.19
C GLU A 21 4.69 -6.92 15.67
N ASP A 22 4.55 -7.22 14.38
CA ASP A 22 5.46 -8.12 13.69
C ASP A 22 6.84 -7.46 13.66
N THR A 23 7.73 -7.93 14.53
CA THR A 23 9.02 -7.29 14.83
C THR A 23 10.06 -7.46 13.70
N LYS A 24 9.68 -8.08 12.58
CA LYS A 24 10.55 -8.42 11.43
C LYS A 24 9.82 -8.30 10.09
N GLN A 25 9.26 -7.13 9.77
CA GLN A 25 8.74 -6.89 8.42
C GLN A 25 9.84 -6.24 7.55
N GLU A 26 10.07 -6.81 6.36
CA GLU A 26 10.95 -6.22 5.34
C GLU A 26 10.14 -5.34 4.37
N LYS A 27 10.82 -4.51 3.57
CA LYS A 27 10.15 -3.71 2.53
C LYS A 27 9.38 -4.62 1.56
N LEU A 28 8.16 -4.23 1.20
CA LEU A 28 7.24 -4.99 0.35
C LEU A 28 6.67 -6.28 0.98
N TYR A 29 6.84 -6.51 2.30
CA TYR A 29 6.28 -7.68 2.97
C TYR A 29 4.74 -7.66 3.03
N VAL A 30 4.16 -6.49 3.34
CA VAL A 30 2.71 -6.26 3.34
C VAL A 30 2.40 -5.04 2.48
N LEU A 31 1.57 -5.23 1.45
CA LEU A 31 1.01 -4.13 0.66
C LEU A 31 -0.48 -4.01 0.91
N HIS A 32 -0.92 -2.81 1.29
CA HIS A 32 -2.33 -2.45 1.31
C HIS A 32 -2.71 -1.88 -0.04
N ILE A 33 -3.75 -2.42 -0.66
CA ILE A 33 -4.21 -2.01 -1.98
C ILE A 33 -5.66 -1.59 -1.85
N ASP A 34 -5.97 -0.38 -2.31
CA ASP A 34 -7.32 0.17 -2.27
C ASP A 34 -7.70 0.83 -3.61
N LEU A 35 -8.99 0.88 -3.89
CA LEU A 35 -9.55 1.53 -5.07
C LEU A 35 -10.56 2.59 -4.63
N CYS A 36 -10.18 3.84 -4.79
CA CYS A 36 -11.03 4.97 -4.50
C CYS A 36 -11.87 5.32 -5.74
N GLY A 37 -13.20 5.26 -5.66
CA GLY A 37 -14.10 5.77 -6.71
C GLY A 37 -15.47 5.09 -6.75
N PRO A 38 -16.36 5.47 -7.70
CA PRO A 38 -16.15 6.48 -8.74
C PRO A 38 -16.17 7.91 -8.19
N MET A 39 -15.20 8.71 -8.61
CA MET A 39 -15.11 10.14 -8.31
C MET A 39 -16.21 10.89 -9.05
N LEU A 40 -16.72 11.94 -8.39
CA LEU A 40 -17.73 12.84 -8.97
C LEU A 40 -17.21 13.52 -10.23
N VAL A 41 -15.93 13.87 -10.26
CA VAL A 41 -15.27 14.55 -11.37
C VAL A 41 -14.35 13.57 -12.07
N GLU A 42 -14.41 13.55 -13.41
CA GLU A 42 -13.50 12.77 -14.23
C GLU A 42 -12.15 13.48 -14.34
N SER A 43 -11.07 12.71 -14.38
CA SER A 43 -9.80 13.24 -14.86
C SER A 43 -9.91 13.67 -16.33
N ILE A 44 -8.92 14.45 -16.79
CA ILE A 44 -8.81 14.94 -18.18
C ILE A 44 -8.99 13.80 -19.21
N ASN A 45 -8.58 12.58 -18.88
CA ASN A 45 -8.64 11.42 -19.76
C ASN A 45 -9.91 10.55 -19.56
N GLY A 46 -10.94 11.05 -18.88
CA GLY A 46 -12.20 10.35 -18.62
C GLY A 46 -12.07 9.20 -17.61
N LYS A 47 -11.11 9.28 -16.69
CA LYS A 47 -10.89 8.28 -15.63
C LYS A 47 -11.52 8.74 -14.30
N LYS A 48 -12.23 7.87 -13.59
CA LYS A 48 -12.98 8.19 -12.35
C LYS A 48 -12.51 7.44 -11.10
N TYR A 49 -11.49 6.60 -11.18
CA TYR A 49 -11.02 5.82 -10.05
C TYR A 49 -9.54 6.10 -9.78
N ILE A 50 -9.13 5.97 -8.53
CA ILE A 50 -7.74 6.07 -8.09
C ILE A 50 -7.39 4.75 -7.41
N LEU A 51 -6.46 4.01 -8.00
CA LEU A 51 -5.82 2.86 -7.37
C LEU A 51 -4.73 3.38 -6.46
N VAL A 52 -4.70 2.94 -5.20
CA VAL A 52 -3.68 3.27 -4.21
C VAL A 52 -3.04 1.99 -3.71
N ILE A 53 -1.72 1.96 -3.65
CA ILE A 53 -0.93 0.86 -3.12
C ILE A 53 0.03 1.43 -2.09
N VAL A 54 0.01 0.90 -0.87
CA VAL A 54 0.82 1.37 0.26
C VAL A 54 1.66 0.22 0.78
N ASP A 55 2.98 0.41 0.86
CA ASP A 55 3.87 -0.50 1.58
C ASP A 55 3.74 -0.26 3.09
N ASP A 56 3.39 -1.31 3.85
CA ASP A 56 3.16 -1.17 5.28
C ASP A 56 4.43 -0.84 6.05
N TYR A 57 5.58 -1.35 5.60
CA TYR A 57 6.86 -1.13 6.25
C TYR A 57 7.43 0.26 5.98
N SER A 58 7.64 0.63 4.71
CA SER A 58 8.27 1.91 4.35
C SER A 58 7.28 3.08 4.28
N ARG A 59 5.98 2.81 4.36
CA ARG A 59 4.90 3.78 4.13
C ARG A 59 4.92 4.41 2.73
N PHE A 60 5.71 3.86 1.80
CA PHE A 60 5.75 4.33 0.43
C PHE A 60 4.41 4.06 -0.26
N THR A 61 3.90 5.05 -0.99
CA THR A 61 2.59 4.98 -1.65
C THR A 61 2.72 5.18 -3.16
N TRP A 62 2.06 4.31 -3.93
CA TRP A 62 1.89 4.43 -5.38
C TRP A 62 0.43 4.64 -5.72
N SER A 63 0.13 5.59 -6.61
CA SER A 63 -1.23 5.84 -7.08
C SER A 63 -1.33 5.90 -8.61
N ASP A 64 -2.38 5.32 -9.18
CA ASP A 64 -2.70 5.43 -10.62
C ASP A 64 -4.19 5.72 -10.83
N VAL A 65 -4.49 6.60 -11.78
CA VAL A 65 -5.87 6.95 -12.14
C VAL A 65 -6.38 5.94 -13.18
N SER A 66 -7.58 5.40 -12.99
CA SER A 66 -8.17 4.30 -13.78
C SER A 66 -9.60 4.60 -14.27
N LYS A 67 -9.96 4.05 -15.43
CA LYS A 67 -11.31 4.15 -16.02
C LYS A 67 -12.31 3.16 -15.44
N GLN A 68 -11.87 2.14 -14.71
CA GLN A 68 -12.61 0.87 -14.64
C GLN A 68 -13.47 0.65 -13.39
N THR A 69 -14.68 0.10 -13.60
CA THR A 69 -15.72 -0.26 -12.62
C THR A 69 -15.81 -1.79 -12.34
N ILE A 70 -14.94 -2.64 -12.89
CA ILE A 70 -15.14 -4.11 -12.87
C ILE A 70 -13.89 -4.86 -12.39
N GLY A 71 -14.06 -5.58 -11.27
CA GLY A 71 -13.39 -6.84 -10.94
C GLY A 71 -12.00 -6.76 -10.32
N LEU A 72 -11.85 -7.34 -9.12
CA LEU A 72 -10.57 -7.64 -8.47
C LEU A 72 -9.53 -8.29 -9.40
N SER A 73 -9.96 -8.91 -10.51
CA SER A 73 -9.10 -9.54 -11.51
C SER A 73 -8.16 -8.56 -12.24
N LEU A 74 -8.57 -7.31 -12.52
CA LEU A 74 -7.63 -6.32 -13.09
C LEU A 74 -6.73 -5.73 -12.00
N LEU A 75 -7.22 -5.59 -10.78
CA LEU A 75 -6.43 -5.21 -9.60
C LEU A 75 -5.29 -6.21 -9.38
N ILE A 76 -5.53 -7.52 -9.40
CA ILE A 76 -4.50 -8.56 -9.28
C ILE A 76 -3.52 -8.50 -10.47
N LYS A 77 -4.00 -8.33 -11.70
CA LYS A 77 -3.14 -8.23 -12.90
C LYS A 77 -2.25 -6.97 -12.88
N ARG A 78 -2.81 -5.81 -12.52
CA ARG A 78 -2.06 -4.56 -12.38
C ARG A 78 -1.12 -4.60 -11.18
N CYS A 79 -1.53 -5.17 -10.05
CA CYS A 79 -0.66 -5.39 -8.89
C CYS A 79 0.49 -6.32 -9.23
N GLY A 80 0.30 -7.37 -10.03
CA GLY A 80 1.39 -8.21 -10.51
C GLY A 80 2.42 -7.46 -11.37
N ILE A 81 1.98 -6.53 -12.21
CA ILE A 81 2.88 -5.68 -13.02
C ILE A 81 3.57 -4.63 -12.14
N ILE A 82 2.83 -4.01 -11.21
CA ILE A 82 3.35 -2.99 -10.30
C ILE A 82 4.34 -3.63 -9.33
N LEU A 83 4.01 -4.71 -8.63
CA LEU A 83 4.93 -5.48 -7.79
C LEU A 83 6.22 -5.87 -8.51
N LYS A 84 6.13 -6.35 -9.76
CA LYS A 84 7.31 -6.68 -10.57
C LYS A 84 8.17 -5.44 -10.89
N ARG A 85 7.54 -4.31 -11.24
CA ARG A 85 8.25 -3.05 -11.49
C ARG A 85 8.85 -2.48 -10.21
N LEU A 86 8.16 -2.55 -9.08
CA LEU A 86 8.65 -2.12 -7.77
C LEU A 86 9.82 -2.97 -7.28
N ALA A 87 9.73 -4.29 -7.42
CA ALA A 87 10.85 -5.18 -7.16
C ALA A 87 12.05 -4.87 -8.07
N SER A 88 11.82 -4.54 -9.35
CA SER A 88 12.87 -4.12 -10.28
C SER A 88 13.49 -2.76 -9.89
N LEU A 89 12.67 -1.75 -9.61
CA LEU A 89 13.12 -0.43 -9.16
C LEU A 89 13.89 -0.52 -7.86
N MET A 90 13.43 -1.30 -6.89
CA MET A 90 14.12 -1.49 -5.62
C MET A 90 15.43 -2.28 -5.78
N LYS A 91 15.48 -3.28 -6.66
CA LYS A 91 16.75 -3.94 -7.04
C LYS A 91 17.73 -2.95 -7.67
N HIS A 92 17.27 -2.10 -8.58
CA HIS A 92 18.10 -1.06 -9.18
C HIS A 92 18.62 -0.06 -8.14
N GLN A 93 17.79 0.38 -7.19
CA GLN A 93 18.23 1.28 -6.11
C GLN A 93 19.21 0.59 -5.15
N LEU A 94 19.04 -0.70 -4.87
CA LEU A 94 19.97 -1.49 -4.06
C LEU A 94 21.32 -1.69 -4.75
N HIS A 95 21.33 -2.03 -6.04
CA HIS A 95 22.55 -2.11 -6.83
C HIS A 95 23.26 -0.75 -6.92
N ALA A 96 22.52 0.34 -7.16
CA ALA A 96 23.08 1.69 -7.19
C ALA A 96 23.70 2.09 -5.84
N HIS A 97 23.08 1.72 -4.72
CA HIS A 97 23.63 1.95 -3.39
C HIS A 97 24.91 1.13 -3.14
N HIS A 98 24.94 -0.15 -3.53
CA HIS A 98 26.12 -1.01 -3.40
C HIS A 98 27.28 -0.55 -4.31
N SER A 99 27.01 -0.14 -5.55
CA SER A 99 28.03 0.41 -6.45
C SER A 99 28.59 1.74 -5.95
N ARG A 100 27.75 2.60 -5.36
CA ARG A 100 28.18 3.87 -4.75
C ARG A 100 29.02 3.64 -3.49
N MET A 101 28.67 2.65 -2.67
CA MET A 101 29.45 2.23 -1.50
C MET A 101 30.77 1.54 -1.88
N GLY A 102 30.82 0.80 -2.99
CA GLY A 102 32.06 0.24 -3.55
C GLY A 102 33.02 1.35 -4.01
N SER A 103 32.50 2.32 -4.78
CA SER A 103 33.27 3.47 -5.23
C SER A 103 33.80 4.35 -4.09
N LEU A 104 33.07 4.51 -2.98
CA LEU A 104 33.57 5.24 -1.81
C LEU A 104 34.73 4.52 -1.09
N LYS A 105 34.73 3.18 -1.09
CA LYS A 105 35.82 2.40 -0.49
C LYS A 105 37.12 2.53 -1.29
N ASP A 106 37.03 2.65 -2.61
CA ASP A 106 38.20 2.88 -3.49
C ASP A 106 38.76 4.30 -3.38
N VAL A 107 37.95 5.29 -2.96
CA VAL A 107 38.40 6.69 -2.75
C VAL A 107 39.04 6.91 -1.37
N THR A 108 38.84 6.00 -0.41
CA THR A 108 39.38 6.14 0.96
C THR A 108 40.68 5.34 1.18
N VAL A 109 41.26 4.76 0.13
CA VAL A 109 42.57 4.09 0.17
C VAL A 109 43.53 4.82 -0.77
N HIS A 110 43.94 6.02 -0.38
CA HIS A 110 45.16 6.69 -0.83
C HIS A 110 45.66 7.63 0.27
#